data_AF-A0A835H581-F1
#
_entry.id   AF-A0A835H581-F1
#
_cell.length_a   1.000
_cell.length_b   1.000
_cell.length_c   1.000
_cell.angle_alpha   90.00
_cell.angle_beta   90.00
_cell.angle_gamma   90.00
#
_symmetry.space_group_name_H-M   'P 1'
#
loop_
_entity.id
_entity.type
_entity.pdbx_description
1 polymer ?
#
loop_
_entity_poly.entity_id
_entity_poly.type
_entity_poly.pdbx_seq_one_letter_code
_entity_poly.pdbx_strand_id
1 'polypeptide(L)'
;MRKTRQHVQYSGKVGDARFSHPSHWGKLCFLSTSDGDNCGLVKNMAITGIVSSNLIQPLLGILLVCGMEKLSDDLSPLSLKGKNKIFLNGEWVGVCRDSLSLVNTLKRKSRSKEVPPR
;
A
#
# COMPACT_ATOMS: atom_id res chain seq x y z
N MET A 1 -17.64 -9.63 14.41
CA MET A 1 -17.58 -9.76 12.94
C MET A 1 -16.18 -9.33 12.45
N ARG A 2 -15.25 -10.27 12.20
CA ARG A 2 -13.88 -10.01 11.69
C ARG A 2 -13.43 -11.01 10.62
N LYS A 3 -14.39 -11.79 10.12
CA LYS A 3 -14.20 -12.86 9.15
C LYS A 3 -13.97 -12.23 7.77
N THR A 4 -12.93 -12.67 7.08
CA THR A 4 -12.60 -12.26 5.70
C THR A 4 -12.62 -13.48 4.79
N ARG A 5 -12.98 -13.27 3.53
CA ARG A 5 -13.01 -14.30 2.50
C ARG A 5 -12.16 -13.85 1.32
N GLN A 6 -11.17 -14.66 0.97
CA GLN A 6 -10.42 -14.49 -0.26
C GLN A 6 -11.24 -15.04 -1.42
N HIS A 7 -11.43 -14.20 -2.44
CA HIS A 7 -12.05 -14.63 -3.70
C HIS A 7 -10.95 -15.16 -4.62
N VAL A 8 -11.11 -16.41 -5.07
CA VAL A 8 -10.20 -17.08 -6.00
C VAL A 8 -10.98 -17.55 -7.22
N GLN A 9 -10.35 -17.54 -8.39
CA GLN A 9 -10.99 -17.89 -9.66
C GLN A 9 -10.93 -19.40 -9.97
N TYR A 10 -10.04 -20.15 -9.33
CA TYR A 10 -9.92 -21.59 -9.55
C TYR A 10 -10.85 -22.38 -8.61
N SER A 11 -11.46 -23.43 -9.17
CA SER A 11 -12.25 -24.41 -8.43
C SER A 11 -11.35 -25.60 -8.06
N GLY A 12 -11.10 -25.84 -6.76
CA GLY A 12 -10.32 -26.99 -6.33
C GLY A 12 -9.71 -26.91 -4.92
N LYS A 13 -9.22 -28.05 -4.44
CA LYS A 13 -8.61 -28.23 -3.09
C LYS A 13 -7.19 -27.70 -2.97
N VAL A 14 -6.47 -27.55 -4.09
CA VAL A 14 -5.06 -27.13 -4.11
C VAL A 14 -4.94 -25.80 -4.81
N GLY A 15 -4.32 -24.83 -4.15
CA GLY A 15 -3.87 -23.61 -4.80
C GLY A 15 -3.21 -22.65 -3.81
N ASP A 16 -2.28 -21.86 -4.33
CA ASP A 16 -1.29 -21.11 -3.54
C ASP A 16 -1.93 -20.13 -2.54
N ALA A 17 -3.09 -19.56 -2.89
CA ALA A 17 -3.84 -18.63 -2.05
C ALA A 17 -4.26 -19.21 -0.68
N ARG A 18 -4.32 -20.55 -0.54
CA ARG A 18 -4.68 -21.20 0.73
C ARG A 18 -3.55 -21.13 1.74
N PHE A 19 -2.29 -21.10 1.29
CA PHE A 19 -1.15 -21.11 2.18
C PHE A 19 -1.01 -19.79 2.95
N SER A 20 -0.40 -19.86 4.13
CA SER A 20 -0.11 -18.65 4.89
C SER A 20 1.12 -17.96 4.28
N HIS A 21 0.92 -16.77 3.75
CA HIS A 21 1.99 -15.92 3.25
C HIS A 21 2.55 -15.02 4.37
N PRO A 22 3.88 -14.79 4.46
CA PRO A 22 4.49 -13.94 5.49
C PRO A 22 3.91 -12.52 5.57
N SER A 23 3.40 -11.97 4.45
CA SER A 23 2.76 -10.65 4.41
C SER A 23 1.47 -10.52 5.23
N HIS A 24 0.91 -11.65 5.70
CA HIS A 24 -0.26 -11.69 6.58
C HIS A 24 0.04 -11.30 8.03
N TRP A 25 1.32 -11.30 8.44
CA TRP A 25 1.73 -11.00 9.80
C TRP A 25 1.13 -9.68 10.29
N GLY A 26 0.47 -9.71 11.45
CA GLY A 26 -0.19 -8.55 12.07
C GLY A 26 -1.49 -8.08 11.38
N LYS A 27 -1.91 -8.71 10.28
CA LYS A 27 -3.14 -8.36 9.54
C LYS A 27 -4.21 -9.44 9.64
N LEU A 28 -3.84 -10.70 9.46
CA LEU A 28 -4.74 -11.86 9.53
C LEU A 28 -4.23 -12.87 10.56
N CYS A 29 -5.16 -13.58 11.21
CA CYS A 29 -4.84 -14.70 12.09
C CYS A 29 -4.56 -15.96 11.25
N PHE A 30 -3.42 -16.60 11.49
CA PHE A 30 -3.01 -17.82 10.77
C PHE A 30 -3.66 -19.09 11.32
N LEU A 31 -4.05 -19.10 12.59
CA LEU A 31 -4.70 -20.25 13.23
C LEU A 31 -6.20 -20.31 12.96
N SER A 32 -6.87 -19.16 12.87
CA SER A 32 -8.33 -19.14 12.75
C SER A 32 -8.76 -19.19 11.29
N THR A 33 -8.82 -20.41 10.75
CA THR A 33 -9.40 -20.71 9.45
C THR A 33 -10.41 -21.85 9.58
N SER A 34 -11.37 -21.92 8.67
CA SER A 34 -12.32 -23.04 8.63
C SER A 34 -11.65 -24.28 8.05
N ASP A 35 -12.02 -25.46 8.50
CA ASP A 35 -11.55 -26.71 7.88
C ASP A 35 -12.19 -26.98 6.50
N GLY A 36 -11.65 -27.97 5.80
CA GLY A 36 -12.18 -28.46 4.52
C GLY A 36 -11.94 -27.48 3.37
N ASP A 37 -12.93 -27.34 2.48
CA ASP A 37 -12.78 -26.63 1.20
C ASP A 37 -12.53 -25.13 1.35
N ASN A 38 -12.82 -24.54 2.51
CA ASN A 38 -12.57 -23.14 2.80
C ASN A 38 -11.27 -22.90 3.59
N CYS A 39 -10.51 -23.97 3.90
CA CYS A 39 -9.24 -23.86 4.61
C CYS A 39 -8.27 -22.97 3.85
N GLY A 40 -7.76 -21.95 4.56
CA GLY A 40 -6.87 -20.92 4.02
C GLY A 40 -7.56 -19.77 3.30
N LEU A 41 -8.79 -19.96 2.79
CA LEU A 41 -9.55 -18.94 2.05
C LEU A 41 -10.41 -18.06 2.96
N VAL A 42 -10.88 -18.64 4.06
CA VAL A 42 -11.63 -17.93 5.09
C VAL A 42 -10.74 -17.78 6.30
N LYS A 43 -10.44 -16.53 6.67
CA LYS A 43 -9.58 -16.18 7.80
C LYS A 43 -10.27 -15.13 8.67
N ASN A 44 -9.71 -14.84 9.84
CA ASN A 44 -10.12 -13.67 10.62
C ASN A 44 -9.02 -12.62 10.61
N MET A 45 -9.41 -11.34 10.66
CA MET A 45 -8.47 -10.25 10.89
C MET A 45 -7.84 -10.34 12.28
N ALA A 46 -6.59 -9.88 12.40
CA ALA A 46 -5.90 -9.75 13.67
C ALA A 46 -6.65 -8.78 14.63
N ILE A 47 -6.38 -8.91 15.93
CA ILE A 47 -7.02 -8.03 16.94
C ILE A 47 -6.70 -6.56 16.67
N THR A 48 -5.47 -6.28 16.24
CA THR A 48 -4.95 -4.95 15.88
C THR A 48 -5.19 -4.57 14.41
N GLY A 49 -5.90 -5.41 13.64
CA GLY A 49 -6.15 -5.15 12.23
C GLY A 49 -7.08 -3.95 12.02
N ILE A 50 -6.69 -3.04 11.14
CA ILE A 50 -7.46 -1.86 10.73
C ILE A 50 -7.56 -1.86 9.21
N VAL A 51 -8.75 -1.55 8.68
CA VAL A 51 -9.00 -1.42 7.24
C VAL A 51 -9.05 0.07 6.91
N SER A 52 -8.18 0.51 6.01
CA SER A 52 -8.20 1.90 5.51
C SER A 52 -9.49 2.16 4.73
N SER A 53 -10.13 3.29 4.99
CA SER A 53 -11.21 3.81 4.15
C SER A 53 -10.66 4.70 3.04
N ASN A 54 -11.46 4.95 2.00
CA ASN A 54 -11.05 5.81 0.89
C ASN A 54 -10.89 7.26 1.38
N LEU A 55 -9.65 7.72 1.49
CA LEU A 55 -9.31 9.13 1.71
C LEU A 55 -9.03 9.80 0.36
N ILE A 56 -9.98 10.61 -0.09
CA ILE A 56 -9.83 11.45 -1.29
C ILE A 56 -9.34 12.82 -0.84
N GLN A 57 -8.04 12.95 -0.58
CA GLN A 57 -7.44 14.22 -0.20
C GLN A 57 -6.25 14.56 -1.09
N PRO A 58 -5.97 15.85 -1.31
CA PRO A 58 -4.94 16.30 -2.24
C PRO A 58 -3.54 16.10 -1.64
N LEU A 59 -3.02 14.87 -1.74
CA LEU A 59 -1.66 14.53 -1.30
C LEU A 59 -0.59 15.15 -2.21
N LEU A 60 -0.95 15.55 -3.43
CA LEU A 60 -0.03 16.10 -4.42
C LEU A 60 0.70 17.35 -3.90
N GLY A 61 -0.03 18.27 -3.26
CA GLY A 61 0.58 19.49 -2.69
C GLY A 61 1.59 19.17 -1.59
N ILE A 62 1.30 18.17 -0.75
CA ILE A 62 2.23 17.71 0.29
C ILE A 62 3.48 17.10 -0.32
N LEU A 63 3.35 16.30 -1.39
CA LEU A 63 4.48 15.70 -2.09
C LEU A 63 5.39 16.77 -2.70
N LEU A 64 4.83 17.82 -3.30
CA LEU A 64 5.60 18.96 -3.82
C LEU A 64 6.41 19.64 -2.71
N VAL A 65 5.79 19.92 -1.56
CA VAL A 65 6.47 20.50 -0.38
C VAL A 65 7.56 19.57 0.16
N CYS A 66 7.41 18.25 0.00
CA CYS A 66 8.42 17.27 0.41
C CYS A 66 9.59 17.12 -0.59
N GLY A 67 9.62 17.89 -1.67
CA GLY A 67 10.70 17.86 -2.66
C GLY A 67 10.43 16.96 -3.88
N MET A 68 9.16 16.69 -4.18
CA MET A 68 8.77 16.13 -5.47
C MET A 68 8.76 17.23 -6.54
N GLU A 69 9.32 16.93 -7.70
CA GLU A 69 9.13 17.71 -8.92
C GLU A 69 7.93 17.14 -9.69
N LYS A 70 6.99 18.02 -10.06
CA LYS A 70 5.81 17.61 -10.85
C LYS A 70 6.26 17.04 -12.18
N LEU A 71 5.57 16.00 -12.65
CA LEU A 71 5.77 15.50 -14.00
C LEU A 71 5.36 16.60 -15.01
N SER A 72 6.28 16.99 -15.87
CA SER A 72 6.02 17.87 -17.01
C SER A 72 6.13 17.07 -18.30
N ASP A 73 5.32 17.43 -19.31
CA ASP A 73 5.29 16.71 -20.59
C ASP A 73 6.61 16.83 -21.38
N ASP A 74 7.42 17.85 -21.08
CA ASP A 74 8.68 18.16 -21.77
C ASP A 74 9.91 17.40 -21.23
N LEU A 75 9.73 16.38 -20.38
CA LEU A 75 10.86 15.69 -19.76
C LEU A 75 11.57 14.76 -20.74
N SER A 76 12.76 15.16 -21.17
CA SER A 76 13.66 14.29 -21.93
C SER A 76 14.16 13.11 -21.08
N PRO A 77 14.47 11.94 -21.66
CA PRO A 77 15.04 10.80 -20.93
C PRO A 77 16.34 11.15 -20.17
N LEU A 78 17.11 12.12 -20.68
CA LEU A 78 18.29 12.64 -19.98
C LEU A 78 17.94 13.33 -18.67
N SER A 79 16.85 14.10 -18.64
CA SER A 79 16.40 14.83 -17.44
C SER A 79 15.92 13.91 -16.31
N LEU A 80 15.52 12.67 -16.64
CA LEU A 80 15.12 11.64 -15.68
C LEU A 80 16.29 10.86 -15.11
N LYS A 81 17.48 10.93 -15.72
CA LYS A 81 18.61 10.11 -15.31
C LYS A 81 18.99 10.41 -13.87
N GLY A 82 18.97 9.38 -13.02
CA GLY A 82 19.29 9.51 -11.59
C GLY A 82 18.15 10.08 -10.72
N LYS A 83 16.94 10.24 -11.26
CA LYS A 83 15.74 10.59 -10.48
C LYS A 83 14.87 9.36 -10.21
N ASN A 84 14.23 9.33 -9.05
CA ASN A 84 13.28 8.30 -8.64
C ASN A 84 11.86 8.70 -9.06
N LYS A 85 11.08 7.76 -9.58
CA LYS A 85 9.67 7.99 -9.95
C LYS A 85 8.78 7.97 -8.70
N ILE A 86 7.80 8.86 -8.66
CA ILE A 86 6.81 8.92 -7.58
C ILE A 86 5.44 8.56 -8.13
N PHE A 87 4.85 7.52 -7.55
CA PHE A 87 3.51 7.06 -7.90
C PHE A 87 2.53 7.36 -6.79
N LEU A 88 1.36 7.88 -7.16
CA LEU A 88 0.22 8.09 -6.27
C LEU A 88 -0.96 7.29 -6.81
N ASN A 89 -1.42 6.29 -6.05
CA ASN A 89 -2.54 5.42 -6.43
C ASN A 89 -2.40 4.75 -7.82
N GLY A 90 -1.16 4.48 -8.25
CA GLY A 90 -0.85 3.87 -9.55
C GLY A 90 -0.55 4.87 -10.67
N GLU A 91 -0.82 6.16 -10.47
CA GLU A 91 -0.50 7.22 -11.43
C GLU A 91 0.92 7.76 -11.19
N TRP A 92 1.69 7.95 -12.25
CA TRP A 92 3.00 8.59 -12.16
C TRP A 92 2.84 10.11 -12.11
N VAL A 93 3.03 10.70 -10.92
CA VAL A 93 2.73 12.12 -10.66
C VAL A 93 3.96 13.03 -10.65
N GLY A 94 5.16 12.46 -10.54
CA GLY A 94 6.38 13.24 -10.47
C GLY A 94 7.65 12.44 -10.29
N VAL A 95 8.75 13.15 -10.06
CA VAL A 95 10.09 12.60 -9.86
C VAL A 95 10.77 13.27 -8.68
N CYS A 96 11.79 12.61 -8.11
CA CYS A 96 12.60 13.19 -7.03
C CYS A 96 14.04 12.69 -7.11
N ARG A 97 15.00 13.60 -6.88
CA ARG A 97 16.43 13.26 -6.84
C ARG A 97 16.83 12.53 -5.56
N ASP A 98 16.39 13.03 -4.40
CA ASP A 98 16.68 12.45 -3.08
C ASP A 98 15.41 11.86 -2.45
N SER A 99 15.17 10.58 -2.73
CA SER A 99 14.01 9.85 -2.19
C SER A 99 14.09 9.66 -0.68
N LEU A 100 15.28 9.62 -0.08
CA LEU A 100 15.44 9.42 1.36
C LEU A 100 14.98 10.66 2.13
N SER A 101 15.41 11.85 1.70
CA SER A 101 14.98 13.12 2.30
C SER A 101 13.47 13.33 2.16
N LEU A 102 12.91 13.03 0.98
CA LEU A 102 11.47 13.11 0.73
C LEU A 102 10.67 12.19 1.66
N VAL A 103 11.05 10.91 1.76
CA VAL A 103 10.38 9.93 2.64
C VAL A 103 10.48 10.33 4.10
N ASN A 104 11.63 10.84 4.54
CA ASN A 104 11.81 11.30 5.91
C ASN A 104 10.92 12.50 6.23
N THR A 105 10.81 13.46 5.32
CA THR A 105 9.95 14.63 5.47
C THR A 105 8.47 14.26 5.49
N LEU A 106 8.04 13.38 4.57
CA LEU A 106 6.68 12.87 4.53
C LEU A 106 6.30 12.10 5.81
N LYS A 107 7.21 11.27 6.32
CA LYS A 107 7.01 10.56 7.61
C LYS A 107 6.88 11.54 8.79
N ARG A 108 7.68 12.61 8.83
CA ARG A 108 7.57 13.65 9.87
C ARG A 108 6.20 14.33 9.81
N LYS A 109 5.76 14.74 8.62
CA LYS A 109 4.43 15.37 8.41
C LYS A 109 3.26 14.44 8.77
N SER A 110 3.40 13.15 8.51
CA SER A 110 2.39 12.16 8.95
C SER A 110 2.34 12.02 10.47
N ARG A 111 3.49 12.03 11.15
CA ARG A 111 3.54 11.97 12.62
C ARG A 111 3.04 13.26 13.28
N SER A 112 3.18 14.42 12.64
CA SER A 112 2.63 15.70 13.10
C SER A 112 1.14 15.90 12.76
N LYS A 113 0.48 14.92 12.12
CA LYS A 113 -0.91 14.98 11.65
C LYS A 113 -1.17 16.03 10.56
N GLU A 114 -0.13 16.54 9.90
CA GLU A 114 -0.26 17.35 8.68
C GLU A 114 -0.65 16.48 7.47
N VAL A 115 -0.30 15.18 7.51
CA VAL A 115 -0.93 14.17 6.67
C VAL A 115 -1.99 13.46 7.50
N PRO A 116 -3.24 13.42 7.03
CA PRO A 116 -4.33 12.80 7.76
C PRO A 116 -4.06 11.33 8.09
N PRO A 117 -4.51 10.86 9.27
CA PRO A 117 -4.35 9.48 9.67
C PRO A 117 -5.18 8.54 8.78
N ARG A 118 -4.71 7.28 8.71
CA ARG A 118 -5.33 6.19 7.94
C ARG A 118 -6.63 5.69 8.54
#